data_AF-A0A1C5NR74-F1
#
_entry.id   AF-A0A1C5NR74-F1
#
_cell.length_a   1.000
_cell.length_b   1.000
_cell.length_c   1.000
_cell.angle_alpha   90.00
_cell.angle_beta   90.00
_cell.angle_gamma   90.00
#
_symmetry.space_group_name_H-M   'P 1'
#
loop_
_entity.id
_entity.type
_entity.pdbx_description
1 polymer ?
#
loop_
_entity_poly.entity_id
_entity_poly.type
_entity_poly.pdbx_seq_one_letter_code
_entity_poly.pdbx_strand_id
1 'polypeptide(L)'
;MCYKDFAAKRYPKATEKYHWATQDCISLDSIPYIGPYSASTSGLYVATGFNKWGMTTAIVSAMILSDLVQCKTNPYADVFSPSRSIPRHQLAVNGWEAMVSLLTPTTRRCPHLGCALKWNPQEHTWDCPCHGSGFAEDGKRIDGPAAGDLKL
;
A
#
# COMPACT_ATOMS: atom_id res chain seq x y z
N MET A 1 -16.93 13.69 -2.66
CA MET A 1 -17.59 14.50 -1.61
C MET A 1 -16.61 14.66 -0.47
N CYS A 2 -16.27 15.88 -0.07
CA CYS A 2 -15.28 16.12 0.98
C CYS A 2 -15.87 15.76 2.35
N TYR A 3 -15.06 15.19 3.26
CA TYR A 3 -15.50 14.87 4.63
C TYR A 3 -16.02 16.11 5.36
N LYS A 4 -15.47 17.30 5.05
CA LYS A 4 -15.93 18.59 5.58
C LYS A 4 -17.37 18.92 5.17
N ASP A 5 -17.72 18.70 3.91
CA ASP A 5 -19.09 18.91 3.41
C ASP A 5 -20.07 17.97 4.10
N PHE A 6 -19.67 16.72 4.31
CA PHE A 6 -20.47 15.73 5.02
C PHE A 6 -20.69 16.16 6.47
N ALA A 7 -19.63 16.54 7.18
CA ALA A 7 -19.68 16.98 8.56
C ALA A 7 -20.52 18.24 8.74
N ALA A 8 -20.36 19.27 7.88
CA ALA A 8 -21.15 20.50 7.94
C ALA A 8 -22.65 20.24 7.74
N LYS A 9 -23.01 19.30 6.86
CA LYS A 9 -24.42 18.92 6.61
C LYS A 9 -25.04 18.14 7.77
N ARG A 10 -24.29 17.30 8.48
CA ARG A 10 -24.82 16.41 9.52
C ARG A 10 -24.64 16.94 10.94
N TYR A 11 -23.60 17.74 11.16
CA TYR A 11 -23.22 18.26 12.46
C TYR A 11 -22.94 19.77 12.35
N PRO A 12 -23.96 20.60 12.08
CA PRO A 12 -23.78 22.03 11.76
C PRO A 12 -23.21 22.85 12.93
N LYS A 13 -23.27 22.32 14.16
CA LYS A 13 -22.69 22.95 15.36
C LYS A 13 -21.29 22.43 15.71
N ALA A 14 -20.77 21.45 14.97
CA ALA A 14 -19.44 20.91 15.22
C ALA A 14 -18.37 21.86 14.71
N THR A 15 -17.27 21.98 15.46
CA THR A 15 -16.09 22.76 15.08
C THR A 15 -14.94 21.80 14.83
N GLU A 16 -14.31 21.89 13.66
CA GLU A 16 -13.09 21.15 13.32
C GLU A 16 -11.94 21.65 14.23
N LYS A 17 -11.33 20.74 15.00
CA LYS A 17 -10.17 21.07 15.85
C LYS A 17 -8.85 20.68 15.20
N TYR A 18 -8.83 19.56 14.49
CA TYR A 18 -7.64 18.96 13.89
C TYR A 18 -8.02 18.28 12.58
N HIS A 19 -7.06 18.18 11.66
CA HIS A 19 -7.14 17.35 10.47
C HIS A 19 -5.84 16.59 10.28
N TRP A 20 -5.95 15.38 9.74
CA TRP A 20 -4.82 14.58 9.34
C TRP A 20 -5.24 13.67 8.19
N ALA A 21 -4.25 13.18 7.45
CA ALA A 21 -4.43 12.13 6.47
C ALA A 21 -3.70 10.87 6.95
N THR A 22 -4.14 9.71 6.45
CA THR A 22 -3.44 8.45 6.65
C THR A 22 -3.42 7.70 5.33
N GLN A 23 -2.32 7.03 5.07
CA GLN A 23 -2.19 6.07 3.98
C GLN A 23 -2.33 4.66 4.57
N ASP A 24 -2.82 3.74 3.76
CA ASP A 24 -2.92 2.35 4.14
C ASP A 24 -2.71 1.46 2.92
N CYS A 25 -1.98 0.36 3.12
CA CYS A 25 -1.77 -0.63 2.09
C CYS A 25 -3.00 -1.52 2.00
N ILE A 26 -3.53 -1.67 0.78
CA ILE A 26 -4.70 -2.48 0.51
C ILE A 26 -4.25 -3.76 -0.19
N SER A 27 -4.63 -4.92 0.35
CA SER A 27 -4.35 -6.20 -0.28
C SER A 27 -5.31 -6.48 -1.44
N LEU A 28 -4.89 -7.31 -2.39
CA LEU A 28 -5.66 -7.55 -3.62
C LEU A 28 -7.02 -8.22 -3.39
N ASP A 29 -7.17 -8.96 -2.28
CA ASP A 29 -8.37 -9.70 -1.90
C ASP A 29 -9.04 -9.16 -0.62
N SER A 30 -8.57 -8.01 -0.12
CA SER A 30 -9.00 -7.41 1.13
C SER A 30 -8.71 -8.24 2.41
N ILE A 31 -7.90 -9.30 2.30
CA ILE A 31 -7.39 -10.08 3.45
C ILE A 31 -5.95 -9.63 3.73
N PRO A 32 -5.54 -9.36 4.98
CA PRO A 32 -4.16 -9.00 5.29
C PRO A 32 -3.12 -10.06 4.87
N TYR A 33 -1.90 -9.61 4.62
CA TYR A 33 -0.73 -10.48 4.40
C TYR A 33 0.00 -10.62 5.73
N ILE A 34 -0.02 -11.81 6.33
CA ILE A 34 0.60 -12.13 7.62
C ILE A 34 1.33 -13.47 7.48
N GLY A 35 2.65 -13.46 7.61
CA GLY A 35 3.45 -14.68 7.54
C GLY A 35 4.87 -14.47 6.99
N PRO A 36 5.52 -15.52 6.49
CA PRO A 36 6.86 -15.42 5.89
C PRO A 36 6.87 -14.44 4.71
N TYR A 37 7.88 -13.58 4.63
CA TYR A 37 7.99 -12.57 3.58
C TYR A 37 8.17 -13.19 2.19
N SER A 38 9.05 -14.18 2.08
CA SER A 38 9.36 -14.88 0.83
C SER A 38 9.88 -16.29 1.14
N ALA A 39 9.60 -17.25 0.25
CA ALA A 39 10.17 -18.60 0.32
C ALA A 39 11.71 -18.60 0.27
N SER A 40 12.33 -17.57 -0.34
CA SER A 40 13.79 -17.44 -0.47
C SER A 40 14.47 -16.72 0.69
N THR A 41 13.71 -16.17 1.65
CA THR A 41 14.25 -15.34 2.74
C THR A 41 13.76 -15.87 4.08
N SER A 42 14.50 -16.81 4.65
CA SER A 42 14.16 -17.40 5.95
C SER A 42 14.33 -16.39 7.09
N GLY A 43 13.54 -16.56 8.15
CA GLY A 43 13.59 -15.69 9.33
C GLY A 43 13.00 -14.28 9.14
N LEU A 44 12.51 -13.95 7.95
CA LEU A 44 11.86 -12.67 7.67
C LEU A 44 10.35 -12.85 7.55
N TYR A 45 9.60 -12.05 8.32
CA TYR A 45 8.14 -12.09 8.39
C TYR A 45 7.54 -10.72 8.07
N VAL A 46 6.30 -10.71 7.59
CA VAL A 46 5.56 -9.50 7.24
C VAL A 46 4.14 -9.54 7.81
N ALA A 47 3.63 -8.37 8.19
CA ALA A 47 2.23 -8.11 8.49
C ALA A 47 1.82 -6.78 7.84
N THR A 48 1.04 -6.83 6.75
CA THR A 48 0.65 -5.65 5.97
C THR A 48 -0.67 -5.87 5.24
N GLY A 49 -1.16 -4.88 4.49
CA GLY A 49 -2.39 -5.02 3.72
C GLY A 49 -3.65 -5.01 4.59
N PHE A 50 -3.67 -4.19 5.65
CA PHE A 50 -4.72 -4.28 6.69
C PHE A 50 -6.07 -3.69 6.30
N ASN A 51 -6.17 -3.02 5.15
CA ASN A 51 -7.44 -2.52 4.61
C ASN A 51 -8.22 -1.60 5.56
N LYS A 52 -7.50 -0.82 6.36
CA LYS A 52 -7.94 0.13 7.39
C LYS A 52 -8.45 -0.52 8.68
N TRP A 53 -8.31 -1.84 8.79
CA TRP A 53 -8.72 -2.63 9.95
C TRP A 53 -7.52 -3.09 10.80
N GLY A 54 -6.40 -2.36 10.74
CA GLY A 54 -5.15 -2.70 11.42
C GLY A 54 -5.31 -2.89 12.92
N MET A 55 -6.10 -2.06 13.61
CA MET A 55 -6.33 -2.19 15.05
C MET A 55 -6.99 -3.53 15.42
N THR A 56 -7.92 -4.02 14.60
CA THR A 56 -8.61 -5.30 14.84
C THR A 56 -7.74 -6.49 14.46
N THR A 57 -7.02 -6.38 13.34
CA THR A 57 -6.24 -7.48 12.74
C THR A 57 -4.82 -7.60 13.29
N ALA A 58 -4.35 -6.61 14.06
CA ALA A 58 -3.07 -6.66 14.75
C ALA A 58 -2.96 -7.84 15.73
N ILE A 59 -4.04 -8.19 16.42
CA ILE A 59 -4.05 -9.32 17.37
C ILE A 59 -3.82 -10.64 16.63
N VAL A 60 -4.52 -10.86 15.53
CA VAL A 60 -4.34 -12.04 14.67
C VAL A 60 -2.92 -12.12 14.13
N SER A 61 -2.35 -10.96 13.75
CA SER A 61 -0.96 -10.87 13.31
C SER A 61 0.01 -11.30 14.41
N ALA A 62 -0.17 -10.79 15.62
CA ALA A 62 0.66 -11.14 16.76
C ALA A 62 0.60 -12.65 17.07
N MET A 63 -0.60 -13.25 17.03
CA MET A 63 -0.77 -14.70 17.25
C MET A 63 -0.02 -15.53 16.21
N ILE A 64 -0.29 -15.26 14.92
CA ILE A 64 0.32 -16.01 13.81
C ILE A 64 1.85 -15.86 13.85
N LEU A 65 2.35 -14.62 13.93
CA LEU A 65 3.80 -14.38 13.89
C LEU A 65 4.52 -14.97 15.11
N SER A 66 3.92 -14.88 16.31
CA SER A 66 4.52 -15.45 17.51
C SER A 66 4.65 -16.97 17.43
N ASP A 67 3.64 -17.65 16.88
CA ASP A 67 3.69 -19.10 16.66
C ASP A 67 4.75 -19.45 15.61
N LEU A 68 4.78 -18.74 14.48
CA LEU A 68 5.74 -18.98 13.41
C LEU A 68 7.20 -18.77 13.86
N VAL A 69 7.48 -17.75 14.68
CA VAL A 69 8.82 -17.50 15.25
C VAL A 69 9.24 -18.61 16.22
N GLN A 70 8.29 -19.23 16.91
CA GLN A 70 8.53 -20.38 17.79
C GLN A 70 8.50 -21.72 17.05
N CYS A 71 8.48 -21.71 15.71
CA CYS A 71 8.34 -22.91 14.87
C CYS A 71 7.09 -23.75 15.20
N LYS A 72 6.00 -23.10 15.64
CA LYS A 72 4.69 -23.70 15.89
C LYS A 72 3.79 -23.55 14.67
N THR A 73 2.88 -24.49 14.50
CA THR A 73 1.80 -24.41 13.50
C THR A 73 0.67 -23.52 14.02
N ASN A 74 0.10 -22.67 13.16
CA ASN A 74 -1.07 -21.86 13.50
C ASN A 74 -2.22 -22.16 12.52
N PRO A 75 -3.44 -22.44 13.00
CA PRO A 75 -4.57 -22.83 12.14
C PRO A 75 -5.07 -21.73 11.21
N TYR A 76 -4.69 -20.47 11.45
CA TYR A 76 -5.09 -19.33 10.64
C TYR A 76 -4.01 -18.92 9.61
N ALA A 77 -2.79 -19.46 9.72
CA ALA A 77 -1.64 -18.99 8.93
C ALA A 77 -1.88 -19.04 7.42
N ASP A 78 -2.51 -20.10 6.92
CA ASP A 78 -2.72 -20.29 5.48
C ASP A 78 -3.64 -19.22 4.87
N VAL A 79 -4.65 -18.78 5.62
CA VAL A 79 -5.61 -17.75 5.17
C VAL A 79 -4.91 -16.41 4.97
N PHE A 80 -3.97 -16.08 5.84
CA PHE A 80 -3.26 -14.79 5.80
C PHE A 80 -1.92 -14.87 5.07
N SER A 81 -1.50 -16.06 4.63
CA SER A 81 -0.20 -16.28 4.00
C SER A 81 0.06 -15.25 2.89
N PRO A 82 1.22 -14.56 2.90
CA PRO A 82 1.62 -13.65 1.83
C PRO A 82 1.76 -14.34 0.47
N SER A 83 2.05 -15.65 0.47
CA SER A 83 2.22 -16.45 -0.74
C SER A 83 0.93 -17.18 -1.18
N ARG A 84 -0.23 -16.84 -0.62
CA ARG A 84 -1.50 -17.44 -1.02
C ARG A 84 -1.88 -17.07 -2.45
N SER A 85 -2.55 -17.97 -3.15
CA SER A 85 -3.05 -17.72 -4.50
C SER A 85 -4.22 -16.74 -4.49
N ILE A 86 -4.13 -15.66 -5.27
CA ILE A 86 -5.19 -14.63 -5.37
C ILE A 86 -5.69 -14.53 -6.82
N PRO A 87 -6.55 -15.46 -7.27
CA PRO A 87 -7.18 -15.38 -8.58
C PRO A 87 -8.28 -14.31 -8.54
N ARG A 88 -7.91 -13.05 -8.78
CA ARG A 88 -8.84 -11.91 -8.84
C ARG A 88 -8.67 -11.14 -10.13
N HIS A 89 -9.79 -10.72 -10.73
CA HIS A 89 -9.83 -9.79 -11.86
C HIS A 89 -8.94 -8.56 -11.63
N GLN A 90 -8.89 -8.06 -10.40
CA GLN A 90 -8.07 -6.90 -10.02
C GLN A 90 -6.58 -7.11 -10.32
N LEU A 91 -6.06 -8.33 -10.19
CA LEU A 91 -4.65 -8.62 -10.52
C LEU A 91 -4.38 -8.41 -12.01
N ALA A 92 -5.29 -8.85 -12.88
CA ALA A 92 -5.18 -8.65 -14.32
C ALA A 92 -5.31 -7.16 -14.69
N VAL A 93 -6.23 -6.43 -14.06
CA VAL A 93 -6.37 -4.97 -14.24
C VAL A 93 -5.09 -4.25 -13.83
N ASN A 94 -4.55 -4.54 -12.66
CA ASN A 94 -3.32 -3.93 -12.17
C ASN A 94 -2.13 -4.23 -13.09
N GLY A 95 -2.02 -5.46 -13.59
CA GLY A 95 -1.00 -5.84 -14.56
C GLY A 95 -1.09 -5.05 -15.87
N TRP A 96 -2.31 -4.87 -16.38
CA TRP A 96 -2.56 -4.04 -17.58
C TRP A 96 -2.22 -2.57 -17.34
N GLU A 97 -2.66 -1.99 -16.23
CA GLU A 97 -2.35 -0.60 -15.87
C GLU A 97 -0.84 -0.35 -15.72
N ALA A 98 -0.11 -1.29 -15.11
CA ALA A 98 1.34 -1.21 -14.98
C ALA A 98 2.02 -1.25 -16.35
N MET A 99 1.58 -2.12 -17.25
CA MET A 99 2.10 -2.20 -18.62
C MET A 99 1.83 -0.90 -19.39
N VAL A 100 0.61 -0.38 -19.35
CA VAL A 100 0.27 0.90 -20.00
C VAL A 100 1.11 2.04 -19.43
N SER A 101 1.28 2.09 -18.10
CA SER A 101 2.10 3.11 -17.44
C SER A 101 3.58 3.03 -17.83
N LEU A 102 4.10 1.82 -18.08
CA LEU A 102 5.46 1.63 -18.56
C LEU A 102 5.62 2.14 -20.00
N LEU A 103 4.63 1.88 -20.86
CA LEU A 103 4.67 2.24 -22.28
C LEU A 103 4.26 3.70 -22.56
N THR A 104 3.58 4.36 -21.64
CA THR A 104 3.12 5.75 -21.81
C THR A 104 4.30 6.69 -22.00
N PRO A 105 4.37 7.46 -23.10
CA PRO A 105 5.46 8.42 -23.32
C PRO A 105 5.34 9.62 -22.38
N THR A 106 6.28 9.75 -21.44
CA THR A 106 6.40 10.88 -20.51
C THR A 106 7.86 11.10 -20.14
N THR A 107 8.21 12.33 -19.77
CA THR A 107 9.54 12.70 -19.25
C THR A 107 9.71 12.31 -17.78
N ARG A 108 8.63 12.41 -16.98
CA ARG A 108 8.65 12.11 -15.55
C ARG A 108 8.49 10.61 -15.31
N ARG A 109 9.64 9.93 -15.22
CA ARG A 109 9.76 8.49 -15.09
C ARG A 109 10.22 8.11 -13.69
N CYS A 110 9.61 7.08 -13.12
CA CYS A 110 10.06 6.53 -11.84
C CYS A 110 11.47 5.92 -11.98
N PRO A 111 12.46 6.34 -11.18
CA PRO A 111 13.82 5.80 -11.21
C PRO A 111 13.92 4.34 -10.72
N HIS A 112 12.81 3.75 -10.25
CA HIS A 112 12.75 2.33 -9.90
C HIS A 112 12.78 1.45 -11.17
N LEU A 113 11.70 1.45 -11.97
CA LEU A 113 11.57 0.61 -13.18
C LEU A 113 11.05 1.38 -14.41
N GLY A 114 10.97 2.71 -14.35
CA GLY A 114 10.60 3.54 -15.50
C GLY A 114 9.09 3.74 -15.73
N CYS A 115 8.23 3.38 -14.78
CA CYS A 115 6.80 3.68 -14.86
C CYS A 115 6.55 5.20 -14.97
N ALA A 116 5.57 5.59 -15.79
CA ALA A 116 5.09 6.96 -15.84
C ALA A 116 4.54 7.41 -14.49
N LEU A 117 5.00 8.57 -14.00
CA LEU A 117 4.51 9.15 -12.75
C LEU A 117 3.20 9.90 -12.96
N LYS A 118 2.31 9.87 -11.97
CA LYS A 118 1.07 10.63 -11.93
C LYS A 118 1.20 11.75 -10.90
N TRP A 119 0.69 12.94 -11.23
CA TRP A 119 0.62 14.04 -10.26
C TRP A 119 -0.56 13.82 -9.31
N ASN A 120 -0.29 13.94 -8.01
CA ASN A 120 -1.28 13.94 -6.94
C ASN A 120 -1.44 15.38 -6.41
N PRO A 121 -2.48 16.12 -6.84
CA PRO A 121 -2.65 17.51 -6.44
C PRO A 121 -3.08 17.68 -4.97
N GLN A 122 -3.51 16.60 -4.30
CA GLN A 122 -3.90 16.66 -2.89
C GLN A 122 -2.69 16.59 -1.96
N GLU A 123 -1.65 15.83 -2.35
CA GLU A 123 -0.43 15.68 -1.56
C GLU A 123 0.76 16.47 -2.13
N HIS A 124 0.58 17.11 -3.30
CA HIS A 124 1.66 17.81 -4.03
C HIS A 124 2.84 16.90 -4.34
N THR A 125 2.54 15.66 -4.77
CA THR A 125 3.53 14.61 -5.03
C THR A 125 3.41 14.04 -6.44
N TRP A 126 4.53 13.48 -6.90
CA TRP A 126 4.59 12.57 -8.04
C TRP A 126 4.51 11.14 -7.53
N ASP A 127 3.45 10.42 -7.91
CA ASP A 127 3.18 9.07 -7.43
C ASP A 127 3.37 8.04 -8.55
N CYS A 128 4.12 6.99 -8.27
CA CYS A 128 4.32 5.87 -9.17
C CYS A 128 3.19 4.83 -9.00
N PRO A 129 2.34 4.60 -10.02
CA PRO A 129 1.18 3.70 -9.90
C PRO A 129 1.57 2.22 -9.82
N CYS A 130 2.83 1.86 -10.04
CA CYS A 130 3.28 0.48 -10.11
C CYS A 130 3.51 -0.12 -8.71
N HIS A 131 4.49 0.41 -7.97
CA HIS A 131 4.89 -0.10 -6.65
C HIS A 131 4.90 1.00 -5.58
N GLY A 132 4.27 2.15 -5.86
CA GLY A 132 4.01 3.19 -4.87
C GLY A 132 5.23 4.02 -4.44
N SER A 133 6.23 4.24 -5.29
CA SER A 133 7.25 5.27 -5.00
C SER A 133 6.65 6.66 -5.14
N GLY A 134 6.73 7.47 -4.08
CA GLY A 134 6.35 8.88 -4.06
C GLY A 134 7.55 9.83 -4.07
N PHE A 135 7.36 10.99 -4.73
CA PHE A 135 8.36 12.05 -4.82
C PHE A 135 7.71 13.41 -4.58
N ALA A 136 8.43 14.32 -3.94
CA ALA A 136 8.01 15.69 -3.76
C ALA A 136 7.96 16.45 -5.10
N GLU A 137 7.37 17.65 -5.10
CA GLU A 137 7.28 18.50 -6.29
C GLU A 137 8.65 18.84 -6.90
N ASP A 138 9.68 18.95 -6.06
CA ASP A 138 11.08 19.18 -6.45
C ASP A 138 11.83 17.91 -6.91
N GLY A 139 11.15 16.76 -6.94
CA GLY A 139 11.70 15.49 -7.36
C GLY A 139 12.40 14.68 -6.25
N LYS A 140 12.50 15.21 -5.03
CA LYS A 140 13.08 14.48 -3.91
C LYS A 140 12.23 13.25 -3.57
N ARG A 141 12.88 12.10 -3.40
CA ARG A 141 12.20 10.87 -2.98
C ARG A 141 11.65 11.02 -1.57
N ILE A 142 10.38 10.64 -1.43
CA ILE A 142 9.69 10.57 -0.15
C ILE A 142 9.74 9.14 0.38
N ASP A 143 9.28 8.17 -0.43
CA ASP A 143 9.11 6.79 0.01
C ASP A 143 9.16 5.76 -1.15
N GLY A 144 8.88 4.49 -0.81
CA GLY A 144 8.78 3.38 -1.74
C GLY A 144 10.12 2.84 -2.26
N PRO A 145 10.07 1.92 -3.25
CA PRO A 145 11.22 1.11 -3.67
C PRO A 145 12.24 1.82 -4.57
N ALA A 146 11.98 3.05 -5.01
CA ALA A 146 12.94 3.82 -5.80
C ALA A 146 14.27 4.02 -5.06
N ALA A 147 15.39 3.80 -5.74
CA ALA A 147 16.72 3.91 -5.13
C ALA A 147 17.25 5.35 -5.04
N GLY A 148 16.53 6.34 -5.58
CA GLY A 148 16.97 7.74 -5.60
C GLY A 148 15.88 8.70 -6.07
N ASP A 149 16.25 9.98 -6.17
CA ASP A 149 15.39 11.09 -6.57
C ASP A 149 15.03 11.07 -8.06
N LEU A 150 13.99 11.82 -8.43
CA LEU A 150 13.64 12.03 -9.83
C LEU A 150 14.72 12.81 -10.55
N LYS A 151 15.07 12.34 -11.74
CA LYS A 151 15.84 13.14 -12.69
C LYS A 151 14.85 14.01 -13.45
N LEU A 152 14.75 15.27 -13.03
CA LEU A 152 13.90 16.30 -13.65
C LEU A 152 14.44 16.72 -15.03
#